data_AF-A0A7W2RJ53-F1
#
_entry.id   AF-A0A7W2RJ53-F1
#
_cell.length_a   1.000
_cell.length_b   1.000
_cell.length_c   1.000
_cell.angle_alpha   90.00
_cell.angle_beta   90.00
_cell.angle_gamma   90.00
#
_symmetry.space_group_name_H-M   'P 1'
#
loop_
_entity.id
_entity.type
_entity.pdbx_description
1 polymer ?
#
loop_
_entity_poly.entity_id
_entity_poly.type
_entity_poly.pdbx_seq_one_letter_code
_entity_poly.pdbx_strand_id
1 'polypeptide(L)'
;MIRSFINKFGSTLYVQIWENRIRVVDLETNEVFDEKPLLQVETRKNGAKDVTAFGNNAYLNPLNPFSHPRALLNDFFIGERLLQEIVKKLVGKKFISPAPAIIIHPMEKTEGGLTMIEIRAFREMALGAGARDVAIYQGKGTLEPSTINFKDIVKQEENMAIGAVGN
;
A
#
# COMPACT_ATOMS: atom_id res chain seq x y z
N MET A 1 30.18 12.58 -8.46
CA MET A 1 28.81 12.01 -8.50
C MET A 1 28.74 10.89 -7.47
N ILE A 2 28.32 11.21 -6.24
CA ILE A 2 28.31 10.27 -5.11
C ILE A 2 26.87 9.76 -4.95
N ARG A 3 26.53 8.67 -5.64
CA ARG A 3 25.36 7.83 -5.34
C ARG A 3 25.87 6.50 -4.82
N SER A 4 26.34 6.47 -3.58
CA SER A 4 26.62 5.20 -2.90
C SER A 4 26.87 5.45 -1.41
N PHE A 5 25.79 5.47 -0.63
CA PHE A 5 25.83 5.05 0.76
C PHE A 5 24.64 4.12 1.00
N ILE A 6 24.84 2.87 0.62
CA ILE A 6 24.45 1.65 1.36
C ILE A 6 23.11 1.80 2.11
N ASN A 7 22.00 1.56 1.40
CA ASN A 7 20.74 1.27 2.07
C ASN A 7 20.77 -0.20 2.50
N LYS A 8 21.21 -0.45 3.74
CA LYS A 8 21.22 -1.79 4.38
C LYS A 8 19.81 -2.27 4.78
N PHE A 9 18.78 -1.69 4.18
CA PHE A 9 17.39 -1.77 4.60
C PHE A 9 16.57 -1.90 3.31
N GLY A 10 15.72 -2.94 3.22
CA GLY A 10 15.04 -3.32 1.97
C GLY A 10 14.22 -2.22 1.31
N SER A 11 13.85 -2.46 0.04
CA SER A 11 13.15 -1.52 -0.85
C SER A 11 12.01 -0.78 -0.15
N THR A 12 11.80 0.48 -0.53
CA THR A 12 10.62 1.24 -0.12
C THR A 12 9.60 1.23 -1.24
N LEU A 13 8.38 0.80 -0.95
CA LEU A 13 7.25 0.85 -1.88
C LEU A 13 6.40 2.07 -1.57
N TYR A 14 6.07 2.85 -2.60
CA TYR A 14 5.08 3.91 -2.52
C TYR A 14 3.77 3.43 -3.13
N VAL A 15 2.75 3.30 -2.28
CA VAL A 15 1.44 2.73 -2.62
C VAL A 15 0.40 3.84 -2.60
N GLN A 16 -0.13 4.16 -3.76
CA GLN A 16 -1.20 5.13 -3.97
C GLN A 16 -2.51 4.39 -4.25
N ILE A 17 -3.57 4.71 -3.51
CA ILE A 17 -4.84 3.97 -3.55
C ILE A 17 -5.99 4.91 -3.91
N TRP A 18 -6.73 4.56 -4.96
CA TRP A 18 -8.02 5.12 -5.36
C TRP A 18 -9.05 3.98 -5.40
N GLU A 19 -10.33 4.32 -5.50
CA GLU A 19 -11.38 3.28 -5.63
C GLU A 19 -11.21 2.44 -6.91
N ASN A 20 -10.75 3.05 -8.00
CA ASN A 20 -10.66 2.43 -9.33
C ASN A 20 -9.22 2.14 -9.79
N ARG A 21 -8.21 2.48 -8.97
CA ARG A 21 -6.80 2.36 -9.32
C ARG A 21 -5.96 2.12 -8.08
N ILE A 22 -4.98 1.25 -8.17
CA ILE A 22 -3.88 1.16 -7.21
C ILE A 22 -2.57 1.26 -7.99
N ARG A 23 -1.70 2.16 -7.54
CA ARG A 23 -0.38 2.34 -8.11
C ARG A 23 0.67 2.08 -7.04
N VAL A 24 1.59 1.15 -7.31
CA VAL A 24 2.70 0.82 -6.42
C VAL A 24 3.99 1.00 -7.17
N VAL A 25 4.88 1.84 -6.64
CA VAL A 25 6.20 2.11 -7.19
C VAL A 25 7.25 1.59 -6.22
N ASP A 26 8.13 0.73 -6.70
CA ASP A 26 9.37 0.40 -5.99
C ASP A 26 10.37 1.54 -6.19
N LEU A 27 10.70 2.26 -5.12
CA LEU A 27 11.53 3.48 -5.19
C LEU A 27 13.02 3.19 -5.47
N GLU A 28 13.45 1.94 -5.32
CA GLU A 28 14.82 1.52 -5.60
C GLU A 28 15.00 1.16 -7.08
N THR A 29 14.05 0.41 -7.63
CA THR A 29 14.11 -0.15 -8.99
C THR A 29 13.31 0.64 -10.02
N ASN A 30 12.39 1.51 -9.57
CA ASN A 30 11.37 2.18 -10.37
C ASN A 30 10.40 1.22 -11.08
N GLU A 31 10.34 -0.06 -10.67
CA GLU A 31 9.27 -0.95 -11.14
C GLU A 31 7.91 -0.44 -10.65
N VAL A 32 6.91 -0.51 -11.53
CA VAL A 32 5.56 0.02 -11.27
C VAL A 32 4.51 -1.06 -11.49
N PHE A 33 3.62 -1.18 -10.52
CA PHE A 33 2.31 -1.80 -10.69
C PHE A 33 1.26 -0.68 -10.75
N ASP A 34 0.44 -0.62 -11.79
CA ASP A 34 -0.54 0.46 -11.98
C ASP A 34 -1.79 -0.10 -12.67
N GLU A 35 -2.69 -0.65 -11.86
CA GLU A 35 -3.82 -1.44 -12.33
C GLU A 35 -5.06 -1.18 -11.46
N LYS A 36 -6.20 -1.80 -11.80
CA LYS A 36 -7.39 -1.76 -10.94
C LYS A 36 -7.14 -2.52 -9.63
N PRO A 37 -7.72 -2.10 -8.50
CA PRO A 37 -7.53 -2.77 -7.22
C PRO A 37 -8.48 -3.97 -7.07
N LEU A 38 -8.35 -4.95 -7.95
CA LEU A 38 -9.25 -6.10 -7.97
C LEU A 38 -8.52 -7.37 -7.54
N LEU A 39 -9.21 -8.20 -6.77
CA LEU A 39 -8.76 -9.52 -6.38
C LEU A 39 -9.80 -10.56 -6.80
N GLN A 40 -9.35 -11.62 -7.45
CA GLN A 40 -10.18 -12.77 -7.79
C GLN A 40 -9.78 -13.93 -6.90
N VAL A 41 -10.78 -14.52 -6.22
CA VAL A 41 -10.57 -15.65 -5.32
C VAL A 41 -11.47 -16.81 -5.68
N GLU A 42 -10.94 -18.03 -5.55
CA GLU A 42 -11.70 -19.27 -5.67
C GLU A 42 -11.70 -20.00 -4.34
N THR A 43 -12.86 -20.57 -3.98
CA THR A 43 -12.98 -21.42 -2.80
C THR A 43 -12.68 -22.86 -3.19
N ARG A 44 -11.60 -23.42 -2.64
CA ARG A 44 -11.26 -24.84 -2.77
C ARG A 44 -12.32 -25.71 -2.10
N LYS A 45 -12.32 -27.02 -2.44
CA LYS A 45 -13.22 -28.03 -1.86
C LYS A 45 -13.16 -28.12 -0.32
N ASN A 46 -12.03 -27.73 0.29
CA ASN A 46 -11.83 -27.73 1.74
C ASN A 46 -12.23 -26.40 2.41
N GLY A 47 -12.82 -25.44 1.66
CA GLY A 47 -13.21 -24.12 2.16
C GLY A 47 -12.11 -23.07 2.17
N ALA A 48 -10.86 -23.42 1.83
CA ALA A 48 -9.78 -22.44 1.71
C ALA A 48 -9.98 -21.53 0.49
N LYS A 49 -9.65 -20.25 0.62
CA LYS A 49 -9.70 -19.29 -0.49
C LYS A 49 -8.31 -19.12 -1.11
N ASP A 50 -8.22 -19.35 -2.40
CA ASP A 50 -7.02 -19.09 -3.19
C ASP A 50 -7.19 -17.84 -4.02
N VAL A 51 -6.12 -17.04 -4.13
CA VAL A 51 -6.06 -15.97 -5.12
C VAL A 51 -5.74 -16.58 -6.48
N THR A 52 -6.60 -16.37 -7.47
CA THR A 52 -6.42 -16.88 -8.84
C THR A 52 -6.03 -15.80 -9.83
N ALA A 53 -6.41 -14.55 -9.57
CA ALA A 53 -5.96 -13.38 -10.33
C ALA A 53 -6.05 -12.11 -9.48
N PHE A 54 -5.35 -11.06 -9.91
CA PHE A 54 -5.41 -9.74 -9.32
C PHE A 54 -5.13 -8.68 -10.37
N GLY A 55 -5.40 -7.42 -10.03
CA GLY A 55 -5.18 -6.31 -10.95
C GLY A 55 -6.17 -6.34 -12.11
N ASN A 56 -5.67 -5.99 -13.29
CA ASN A 56 -6.46 -6.00 -14.52
C ASN A 56 -6.80 -7.40 -15.02
N ASN A 57 -6.19 -8.45 -14.46
CA ASN A 57 -6.44 -9.86 -14.84
C ASN A 57 -7.59 -10.51 -14.05
N ALA A 58 -8.14 -9.83 -13.03
CA ALA A 58 -9.26 -10.33 -12.24
C ALA A 58 -10.60 -10.04 -12.94
N TYR A 59 -11.06 -10.97 -13.78
CA TYR A 59 -12.27 -10.81 -14.60
C TYR A 59 -13.50 -11.52 -14.04
N LEU A 60 -13.33 -12.60 -13.28
CA LEU A 60 -14.42 -13.44 -12.80
C LEU A 60 -14.76 -13.08 -11.35
N ASN A 61 -15.94 -12.49 -11.13
CA ASN A 61 -16.40 -12.06 -9.80
C ASN A 61 -15.32 -11.31 -8.98
N PRO A 62 -14.71 -10.25 -9.54
CA PRO A 62 -13.64 -9.55 -8.85
C PRO A 62 -14.16 -8.84 -7.60
N LEU A 63 -13.35 -8.88 -6.54
CA LEU A 63 -13.59 -8.19 -5.28
C LEU A 63 -12.74 -6.92 -5.27
N ASN A 64 -13.36 -5.78 -4.93
CA ASN A 64 -12.66 -4.50 -4.76
C ASN A 64 -12.62 -4.12 -3.27
N PRO A 65 -11.44 -4.11 -2.62
CA PRO A 65 -11.32 -3.76 -1.22
C PRO A 65 -11.40 -2.25 -0.97
N PHE A 66 -11.37 -1.41 -2.02
CA PHE A 66 -11.33 0.05 -1.90
C PHE A 66 -12.61 0.77 -2.39
N SER A 67 -13.71 0.04 -2.54
CA SER A 67 -15.01 0.57 -3.00
C SER A 67 -16.03 0.59 -1.87
N HIS A 68 -16.21 1.76 -1.24
CA HIS A 68 -17.27 2.00 -0.25
C HIS A 68 -17.70 3.48 -0.22
N PRO A 69 -18.98 3.82 0.04
CA PRO A 69 -19.47 5.20 -0.10
C PRO A 69 -18.84 6.24 0.84
N ARG A 70 -18.31 5.83 1.99
CA ARG A 70 -17.85 6.76 3.06
C ARG A 70 -16.39 6.63 3.48
N ALA A 71 -15.76 5.51 3.14
CA ALA A 71 -14.38 5.21 3.53
C ALA A 71 -13.71 4.59 2.31
N LEU A 72 -12.41 4.82 2.13
CA LEU A 72 -11.71 4.22 1.01
C LEU A 72 -11.57 2.71 1.21
N LEU A 73 -11.13 2.26 2.38
CA LEU A 73 -11.00 0.82 2.68
C LEU A 73 -12.35 0.21 3.10
N ASN A 74 -12.86 -0.71 2.28
CA ASN A 74 -14.11 -1.44 2.49
C ASN A 74 -13.90 -2.84 3.10
N ASP A 75 -12.96 -3.60 2.54
CA ASP A 75 -12.67 -4.98 2.95
C ASP A 75 -11.18 -5.13 3.24
N PHE A 76 -10.86 -5.19 4.53
CA PHE A 76 -9.49 -5.30 5.02
C PHE A 76 -8.79 -6.56 4.51
N PHE A 77 -9.46 -7.72 4.56
CA PHE A 77 -8.82 -9.00 4.24
C PHE A 77 -8.54 -9.13 2.75
N ILE A 78 -9.47 -8.66 1.91
CA ILE A 78 -9.24 -8.59 0.46
C ILE A 78 -8.14 -7.57 0.14
N GLY A 79 -8.09 -6.43 0.83
CA GLY A 79 -7.05 -5.41 0.68
C GLY A 79 -5.65 -5.92 1.03
N GLU A 80 -5.53 -6.62 2.17
CA GLU A 80 -4.28 -7.24 2.61
C GLU A 80 -3.79 -8.26 1.57
N ARG A 81 -4.65 -9.16 1.12
CA ARG A 81 -4.30 -10.21 0.13
C ARG A 81 -3.91 -9.62 -1.22
N LEU A 82 -4.64 -8.60 -1.68
CA LEU A 82 -4.30 -7.87 -2.89
C LEU A 82 -2.90 -7.23 -2.78
N LEU A 83 -2.63 -6.55 -1.66
CA LEU A 83 -1.35 -5.90 -1.45
C LEU A 83 -0.21 -6.92 -1.32
N GLN A 84 -0.43 -8.08 -0.69
CA GLN A 84 0.53 -9.20 -0.66
C GLN A 84 0.95 -9.64 -2.06
N GLU A 85 -0.01 -9.83 -2.98
CA GLU A 85 0.30 -10.23 -4.36
C GLU A 85 1.06 -9.14 -5.13
N ILE A 86 0.73 -7.86 -4.92
CA ILE A 86 1.44 -6.75 -5.55
C ILE A 86 2.88 -6.65 -5.02
N VAL A 87 3.07 -6.73 -3.70
CA VAL A 87 4.40 -6.75 -3.06
C VAL A 87 5.22 -7.92 -3.59
N LYS A 88 4.63 -9.11 -3.69
CA LYS A 88 5.29 -10.30 -4.24
C LYS A 88 5.66 -10.13 -5.72
N LYS A 89 4.80 -9.50 -6.54
CA LYS A 89 5.07 -9.23 -7.96
C LYS A 89 6.25 -8.27 -8.16
N LEU A 90 6.38 -7.24 -7.33
CA LEU A 90 7.44 -6.23 -7.43
C LEU A 90 8.74 -6.67 -6.75
N VAL A 91 8.68 -7.15 -5.50
CA VAL A 91 9.86 -7.42 -4.66
C VAL A 91 10.31 -8.88 -4.72
N GLY A 92 9.38 -9.80 -4.97
CA GLY A 92 9.58 -11.26 -4.90
C GLY A 92 10.46 -11.86 -6.01
N LYS A 93 10.93 -11.04 -6.97
CA LYS A 93 11.89 -11.49 -8.00
C LYS A 93 13.27 -11.84 -7.44
N LYS A 94 13.63 -11.38 -6.24
CA LYS A 94 14.89 -11.73 -5.58
C LYS A 94 14.58 -12.71 -4.45
N PHE A 95 15.09 -13.94 -4.56
CA PHE A 95 14.86 -15.04 -3.61
C PHE A 95 15.24 -14.72 -2.14
N ILE A 96 15.91 -13.59 -1.86
CA ILE A 96 16.32 -13.14 -0.52
C ILE A 96 16.19 -11.60 -0.41
N SER A 97 15.10 -11.02 -0.93
CA SER A 97 14.82 -9.59 -0.69
C SER A 97 14.43 -9.37 0.78
N PRO A 98 15.08 -8.43 1.51
CA PRO A 98 14.57 -7.98 2.79
C PRO A 98 13.16 -7.39 2.64
N ALA A 99 12.33 -7.56 3.68
CA ALA A 99 10.97 -7.03 3.72
C ALA A 99 10.95 -5.52 3.41
N PRO A 100 10.03 -5.04 2.55
CA PRO A 100 10.01 -3.64 2.15
C PRO A 100 9.47 -2.74 3.26
N ALA A 101 9.87 -1.47 3.25
CA ALA A 101 9.09 -0.42 3.92
C ALA A 101 7.96 0.02 2.98
N ILE A 102 6.78 0.35 3.49
CA ILE A 102 5.63 0.75 2.65
C ILE A 102 5.12 2.13 3.08
N ILE A 103 4.99 3.03 2.11
CA ILE A 103 4.28 4.30 2.29
C ILE A 103 2.90 4.12 1.67
N ILE A 104 1.84 4.18 2.49
CA ILE A 104 0.45 4.14 2.02
C ILE A 104 -0.04 5.57 1.86
N HIS A 105 -0.63 5.85 0.70
CA HIS A 105 -1.25 7.13 0.38
C HIS A 105 -2.66 6.91 -0.17
N PRO A 106 -3.70 7.05 0.69
CA PRO A 106 -5.09 7.12 0.25
C PRO A 106 -5.29 8.40 -0.55
N MET A 107 -5.75 8.29 -1.79
CA MET A 107 -5.82 9.40 -2.75
C MET A 107 -7.22 10.00 -2.89
N GLU A 108 -8.23 9.39 -2.28
CA GLU A 108 -9.64 9.77 -2.33
C GLU A 108 -10.30 9.52 -0.98
N LYS A 109 -11.44 10.18 -0.72
CA LYS A 109 -12.21 10.04 0.52
C LYS A 109 -11.40 10.37 1.76
N THR A 110 -10.56 11.40 1.64
CA THR A 110 -9.68 11.90 2.71
C THR A 110 -10.09 13.31 3.15
N GLU A 111 -11.34 13.73 2.89
CA GLU A 111 -11.85 15.03 3.28
C GLU A 111 -11.84 15.17 4.81
N GLY A 112 -11.15 16.19 5.32
CA GLY A 112 -10.97 16.35 6.77
C GLY A 112 -9.85 15.49 7.36
N GLY A 113 -9.13 14.73 6.54
CA GLY A 113 -8.10 13.77 6.97
C GLY A 113 -8.67 12.40 7.30
N LEU A 114 -7.80 11.41 7.44
CA LEU A 114 -8.16 10.06 7.85
C LEU A 114 -8.41 10.01 9.35
N THR A 115 -9.42 9.24 9.75
CA THR A 115 -9.62 8.92 11.16
C THR A 115 -8.52 8.01 11.69
N MET A 116 -8.33 7.96 13.01
CA MET A 116 -7.37 7.04 13.64
C MET A 116 -7.65 5.56 13.32
N ILE A 117 -8.93 5.22 13.10
CA ILE A 117 -9.33 3.85 12.71
C ILE A 117 -8.86 3.56 11.28
N GLU A 118 -9.03 4.49 10.34
CA GLU A 118 -8.57 4.32 8.97
C GLU A 118 -7.04 4.27 8.88
N ILE A 119 -6.34 5.17 9.58
CA ILE A 119 -4.87 5.17 9.68
C ILE A 119 -4.39 3.80 10.16
N ARG A 120 -4.98 3.28 11.24
CA ARG A 120 -4.63 1.96 11.77
C ARG A 120 -4.95 0.85 10.77
N ALA A 121 -6.12 0.88 10.14
CA ALA A 121 -6.52 -0.14 9.18
C ALA A 121 -5.56 -0.20 7.98
N PHE A 122 -5.16 0.94 7.39
CA PHE A 122 -4.16 0.97 6.33
C PHE A 122 -2.79 0.47 6.80
N ARG A 123 -2.38 0.85 8.01
CA ARG A 123 -1.10 0.44 8.60
C ARG A 123 -1.04 -1.08 8.81
N GLU A 124 -2.04 -1.65 9.46
CA GLU A 124 -2.12 -3.10 9.70
C GLU A 124 -2.23 -3.88 8.38
N MET A 125 -2.97 -3.35 7.39
CA MET A 125 -3.08 -3.98 6.07
C MET A 125 -1.72 -4.06 5.37
N ALA A 126 -0.90 -3.01 5.45
CA ALA A 126 0.44 -2.98 4.88
C ALA A 126 1.43 -3.89 5.63
N LEU A 127 1.36 -3.93 6.97
CA LEU A 127 2.15 -4.86 7.78
C LEU A 127 1.79 -6.32 7.47
N GLY A 128 0.49 -6.63 7.40
CA GLY A 128 -0.02 -7.93 6.96
C GLY A 128 0.40 -8.29 5.54
N ALA A 129 0.67 -7.30 4.70
CA ALA A 129 1.22 -7.50 3.36
C ALA A 129 2.73 -7.77 3.29
N GLY A 130 3.40 -7.87 4.44
CA GLY A 130 4.82 -8.18 4.54
C GLY A 130 5.73 -6.95 4.64
N ALA A 131 5.16 -5.77 4.94
CA ALA A 131 5.97 -4.60 5.25
C ALA A 131 6.74 -4.78 6.57
N ARG A 132 7.99 -4.35 6.62
CA ARG A 132 8.75 -4.24 7.88
C ARG A 132 8.44 -2.97 8.65
N ASP A 133 8.01 -1.93 7.94
CA ASP A 133 7.69 -0.63 8.49
C ASP A 133 6.71 0.09 7.54
N VAL A 134 5.87 0.94 8.10
CA VAL A 134 4.78 1.60 7.36
C VAL A 134 4.71 3.08 7.72
N ALA A 135 4.46 3.92 6.73
CA ALA A 135 4.09 5.32 6.94
C ALA A 135 2.79 5.63 6.20
N ILE A 136 1.91 6.41 6.83
CA ILE A 136 0.65 6.87 6.22
C ILE A 136 0.83 8.32 5.79
N TYR A 137 0.81 8.55 4.49
CA TYR A 137 0.88 9.89 3.90
C TYR A 137 -0.51 10.39 3.54
N GLN A 138 -0.81 11.63 3.93
CA GLN A 138 -2.11 12.28 3.72
C GLN A 138 -1.97 13.65 3.03
N GLY A 139 -0.81 13.92 2.41
CA GLY A 139 -0.57 15.21 1.75
C GLY A 139 -1.34 15.33 0.44
N LYS A 140 -1.54 16.57 -0.03
CA LYS A 140 -2.24 16.82 -1.29
C LYS A 140 -1.34 16.47 -2.47
N GLY A 141 -1.88 15.70 -3.41
CA GLY A 141 -1.21 15.39 -4.68
C GLY A 141 -0.20 14.26 -4.58
N THR A 142 0.25 13.77 -5.74
CA THR A 142 1.23 12.67 -5.80
C THR A 142 2.63 13.17 -5.48
N LEU A 143 3.37 12.42 -4.67
CA LEU A 143 4.79 12.66 -4.45
C LEU A 143 5.60 12.20 -5.67
N GLU A 144 6.64 12.95 -6.04
CA GLU A 144 7.57 12.51 -7.08
C GLU A 144 8.43 11.35 -6.54
N PRO A 145 8.41 10.15 -7.16
CA PRO A 145 9.13 8.98 -6.64
C PRO A 145 10.62 9.22 -6.35
N SER A 146 11.27 10.06 -7.16
CA SER A 146 12.71 10.39 -7.04
C SER A 146 13.04 11.20 -5.78
N THR A 147 12.05 11.88 -5.20
CA THR A 147 12.22 12.78 -4.04
C THR A 147 11.72 12.16 -2.74
N ILE A 148 11.09 10.98 -2.79
CA ILE A 148 10.49 10.37 -1.60
C ILE A 148 11.58 9.82 -0.68
N ASN A 149 11.53 10.23 0.58
CA ASN A 149 12.32 9.65 1.66
C ASN A 149 11.40 9.12 2.76
N PHE A 150 11.48 7.82 3.05
CA PHE A 150 10.63 7.17 4.06
C PHE A 150 10.68 7.85 5.44
N LYS A 151 11.88 8.24 5.90
CA LYS A 151 12.04 8.85 7.23
C LYS A 151 11.39 10.21 7.34
N ASP A 152 11.35 10.96 6.24
CA ASP A 152 10.72 12.28 6.22
C ASP A 152 9.19 12.15 6.26
N ILE A 153 8.64 11.12 5.60
CA ILE A 153 7.21 10.81 5.68
C ILE A 153 6.81 10.36 7.09
N VAL A 154 7.61 9.51 7.75
CA VAL A 154 7.37 9.11 9.15
C VAL A 154 7.30 10.33 10.07
N LYS A 155 8.29 11.25 9.99
CA LYS A 155 8.28 12.48 10.78
C LYS A 155 7.05 13.35 10.49
N GLN A 156 6.63 13.43 9.23
CA GLN A 156 5.45 14.20 8.84
C GLN A 156 4.17 13.59 9.45
N GLU A 157 4.03 12.27 9.44
CA GLU A 157 2.90 11.57 10.07
C GLU A 157 2.89 11.81 11.59
N GLU A 158 4.03 11.67 12.27
CA GLU A 158 4.17 11.92 13.72
C GLU A 158 3.77 13.36 14.09
N ASN A 159 4.25 14.34 13.34
CA ASN A 159 3.91 15.75 13.57
C ASN A 159 2.41 16.03 13.41
N MET A 160 1.75 15.38 12.45
CA MET A 160 0.31 15.50 12.23
C MET A 160 -0.48 14.87 13.38
N ALA A 161 -0.03 13.72 13.89
CA ALA A 161 -0.64 13.06 15.03
C ALA A 161 -0.57 13.92 16.30
N ILE A 162 0.57 14.59 16.55
CA ILE A 162 0.74 15.49 17.71
C ILE A 162 -0.15 16.74 17.57
N GLY A 163 -0.21 17.33 16.37
CA GLY A 163 -1.05 18.51 16.11
C GLY A 163 -2.55 18.25 16.27
N ALA A 164 -3.01 17.02 16.04
CA ALA A 164 -4.41 16.62 16.24
C ALA A 164 -4.81 16.46 17.71
N VAL A 165 -3.85 16.25 18.63
CA VAL A 165 -4.09 16.08 20.07
C VAL A 165 -4.08 17.42 20.83
N GLY A 166 -3.58 18.49 20.19
CA GLY A 166 -3.42 19.81 20.80
C GLY A 166 -4.59 20.79 20.65
N ASN A 167 -5.74 20.34 20.14
CA ASN A 167 -6.96 21.16 19.97
C ASN A 167 -8.12 20.65 20.84
#